data_AF-A0A0D2ELK3-F1
#
_entry.id   AF-A0A0D2ELK3-F1
#
_cell.length_a   1.000
_cell.length_b   1.000
_cell.length_c   1.000
_cell.angle_alpha   90.00
_cell.angle_beta   90.00
_cell.angle_gamma   90.00
#
_symmetry.space_group_name_H-M   'P 1'
#
loop_
_entity.id
_entity.type
_entity.pdbx_description
1 polymer ?
#
loop_
_entity_poly.entity_id
_entity_poly.type
_entity_poly.pdbx_seq_one_letter_code
_entity_poly.pdbx_strand_id
1 'polypeptide(L)'
;MTKEQNPVHVLIIGSGIVGLLIAQGLKKIGISFAIYESELSATTYRPREWGMSVQWGLPMLADCLPQELFERVYTAAVDPTFVPPDPGILPAINGQTGEVMKNIPLLRMYRVSRRRFRKLCTEGIDVQYNKKLVDITFDDDKSTVTAIFEDGTEATGTILVGADGAQSLVRNTIFGEEGQPCTVPYSAVNLHVCYNDAEKAKFVRQAHPIMAMGMHPNGYWQWISIQEVPDPNDPATWVFQLQTTWHKKEGEEVASLANLKAKAETMGEPFRSANLWIPEGTTVHSNNLSYWIPRPWDTRKGRILLAGDAAHPMTFQRGQGLNHGIADARSLVLKYKDALAGITTFEEAAAAYQAELVDRAGEEVRLSKENTEMLHDWERMAKSPIMQRGGHPRGQEPEAKAGTE
;
A
#
# COMPACT_ATOMS: atom_id res chain seq x y z
N MET A 1 27.35 35.34 -17.57
CA MET A 1 27.06 34.02 -18.16
C MET A 1 25.87 33.46 -17.40
N THR A 2 24.69 33.48 -18.00
CA THR A 2 23.51 32.79 -17.45
C THR A 2 23.80 31.29 -17.54
N LYS A 3 23.92 30.60 -16.40
CA LYS A 3 23.97 29.12 -16.39
C LYS A 3 22.72 28.65 -17.16
N GLU A 4 22.89 27.98 -18.29
CA GLU A 4 21.79 27.23 -18.91
C GLU A 4 21.27 26.27 -17.82
N GLN A 5 20.04 26.48 -17.37
CA GLN A 5 19.40 25.54 -16.47
C GLN A 5 19.10 24.28 -17.28
N ASN A 6 19.64 23.14 -16.84
CA ASN A 6 19.30 21.86 -17.42
C ASN A 6 17.77 21.68 -17.40
N PRO A 7 17.15 21.28 -18.53
CA PRO A 7 15.72 21.02 -18.54
C PRO A 7 15.39 19.93 -17.52
N VAL A 8 14.28 20.10 -16.80
CA VAL A 8 13.90 19.19 -15.73
C VAL A 8 13.65 17.79 -16.28
N HIS A 9 14.35 16.81 -15.72
CA HIS A 9 14.20 15.40 -16.02
C HIS A 9 14.17 14.59 -14.72
N VAL A 10 13.07 13.85 -14.49
CA VAL A 10 12.83 13.10 -13.26
C VAL A 10 13.15 11.62 -13.46
N LEU A 11 14.06 11.07 -12.66
CA LEU A 11 14.29 9.63 -12.55
C LEU A 11 13.37 9.05 -11.46
N ILE A 12 12.54 8.08 -11.81
CA ILE A 12 11.67 7.38 -10.87
C ILE A 12 12.23 5.97 -10.67
N ILE A 13 12.59 5.64 -9.43
CA ILE A 13 13.12 4.31 -9.09
C ILE A 13 11.99 3.49 -8.47
N GLY A 14 11.53 2.47 -9.19
CA GLY A 14 10.44 1.59 -8.80
C GLY A 14 9.16 1.83 -9.60
N SER A 15 8.65 0.79 -10.26
CA SER A 15 7.39 0.81 -11.04
C SER A 15 6.20 0.21 -10.27
N GLY A 16 6.23 0.34 -8.94
CA GLY A 16 5.04 0.13 -8.11
C GLY A 16 3.94 1.15 -8.44
N ILE A 17 2.76 1.01 -7.83
CA ILE A 17 1.62 1.90 -8.12
C ILE A 17 1.99 3.37 -7.89
N VAL A 18 2.70 3.70 -6.80
CA VAL A 18 3.08 5.09 -6.51
C VAL A 18 4.02 5.66 -7.57
N GLY A 19 5.07 4.93 -7.95
CA GLY A 19 6.00 5.37 -9.01
C GLY A 19 5.31 5.55 -10.36
N LEU A 20 4.38 4.66 -10.72
CA LEU A 20 3.58 4.80 -11.94
C LEU A 20 2.58 5.96 -11.88
N LEU A 21 1.96 6.23 -10.73
CA LEU A 21 1.09 7.40 -10.56
C LEU A 21 1.87 8.71 -10.69
N ILE A 22 3.10 8.75 -10.17
CA ILE A 22 4.02 9.88 -10.38
C ILE A 22 4.31 10.02 -11.88
N ALA A 23 4.70 8.93 -12.56
CA ALA A 23 5.00 8.94 -13.99
C ALA A 23 3.80 9.43 -14.83
N GLN A 24 2.59 8.92 -14.56
CA GLN A 24 1.36 9.37 -15.23
C GLN A 24 1.09 10.85 -14.98
N GLY A 25 1.26 11.32 -13.74
CA GLY A 25 1.07 12.72 -13.40
C GLY A 25 2.09 13.64 -14.08
N LEU A 26 3.37 13.26 -14.09
CA LEU A 26 4.43 13.98 -14.80
C LEU A 26 4.17 14.04 -16.30
N LYS A 27 3.77 12.91 -16.91
CA LYS A 27 3.35 12.85 -18.32
C LYS A 27 2.22 13.83 -18.60
N LYS A 28 1.19 13.84 -17.74
CA LYS A 28 0.01 14.70 -17.87
C LYS A 28 0.34 16.19 -17.79
N ILE A 29 1.34 16.58 -17.01
CA ILE A 29 1.77 17.98 -16.88
C ILE A 29 2.95 18.34 -17.80
N GLY A 30 3.45 17.41 -18.61
CA GLY A 30 4.50 17.65 -19.60
C GLY A 30 5.93 17.73 -19.04
N ILE A 31 6.21 17.11 -17.89
CA ILE A 31 7.57 17.01 -17.35
C ILE A 31 8.24 15.74 -17.87
N SER A 32 9.49 15.85 -18.33
CA SER A 32 10.28 14.71 -18.79
C SER A 32 10.64 13.78 -17.64
N PHE A 33 10.55 12.47 -17.85
CA PHE A 33 10.91 11.47 -16.85
C PHE A 33 11.38 10.17 -17.49
N ALA A 34 12.04 9.34 -16.67
CA ALA A 34 12.31 7.93 -16.95
C ALA A 34 12.02 7.11 -15.69
N ILE A 35 11.45 5.92 -15.85
CA ILE A 35 11.09 5.04 -14.73
C ILE A 35 11.80 3.69 -14.86
N TYR A 36 12.37 3.23 -13.75
CA TYR A 36 13.25 2.06 -13.69
C TYR A 36 12.69 1.01 -12.73
N GLU A 37 12.73 -0.26 -13.12
CA GLU A 37 12.20 -1.39 -12.36
C GLU A 37 13.18 -2.55 -12.28
N SER A 38 13.34 -3.09 -11.07
CA SER A 38 14.18 -4.25 -10.78
C SER A 38 13.64 -5.59 -11.34
N GLU A 39 12.32 -5.73 -11.47
CA GLU A 39 11.72 -6.92 -12.10
C GLU A 39 12.17 -7.09 -13.55
N LEU A 40 12.29 -8.35 -14.00
CA LEU A 40 12.84 -8.69 -15.32
C LEU A 40 11.98 -8.17 -16.49
N SER A 41 10.66 -8.08 -16.31
CA SER A 41 9.74 -7.66 -17.36
C SER A 41 8.37 -7.27 -16.80
N ALA A 42 7.55 -6.63 -17.63
CA ALA A 42 6.16 -6.28 -17.31
C ALA A 42 5.25 -7.47 -16.95
N THR A 43 5.63 -8.68 -17.37
CA THR A 43 4.89 -9.93 -17.12
C THR A 43 5.45 -10.75 -15.96
N THR A 44 6.64 -10.38 -15.46
CA THR A 44 7.27 -11.06 -14.33
C THR A 44 6.77 -10.42 -13.04
N TYR A 45 5.82 -11.09 -12.38
CA TYR A 45 5.31 -10.63 -11.09
C TYR A 45 5.94 -11.41 -9.94
N ARG A 46 6.29 -10.72 -8.85
CA ARG A 46 6.59 -11.40 -7.58
C ARG A 46 5.38 -12.25 -7.17
N PRO A 47 5.58 -13.51 -6.71
CA PRO A 47 4.50 -14.46 -6.41
C PRO A 47 3.54 -14.00 -5.29
N ARG A 48 3.89 -12.93 -4.57
CA ARG A 48 3.09 -12.36 -3.47
C ARG A 48 2.21 -11.23 -4.00
N GLU A 49 1.05 -11.56 -4.55
CA GLU A 49 0.02 -10.58 -4.87
C GLU A 49 -0.68 -10.09 -3.58
N TRP A 50 -1.25 -8.88 -3.61
CA TRP A 50 -2.01 -8.28 -2.51
C TRP A 50 -3.25 -7.59 -3.06
N GLY A 51 -4.38 -7.74 -2.37
CA GLY A 51 -5.52 -6.84 -2.49
C GLY A 51 -5.28 -5.58 -1.66
N MET A 52 -5.61 -4.41 -2.21
CA MET A 52 -5.44 -3.11 -1.52
C MET A 52 -6.73 -2.32 -1.58
N SER A 53 -6.95 -1.46 -0.60
CA SER A 53 -8.15 -0.62 -0.53
C SER A 53 -7.83 0.81 -0.94
N VAL A 54 -8.49 1.31 -1.99
CA VAL A 54 -8.52 2.73 -2.35
C VAL A 54 -9.78 3.33 -1.75
N GLN A 55 -9.62 4.34 -0.91
CA GLN A 55 -10.67 5.01 -0.14
C GLN A 55 -10.63 6.52 -0.41
N TRP A 56 -10.18 7.32 0.56
CA TRP A 56 -10.03 8.78 0.41
C TRP A 56 -9.01 9.19 -0.65
N GLY A 57 -8.10 8.29 -1.05
CA GLY A 57 -7.21 8.50 -2.19
C GLY A 57 -7.90 8.38 -3.55
N LEU A 58 -9.12 7.83 -3.61
CA LEU A 58 -9.85 7.64 -4.88
C LEU A 58 -10.01 8.94 -5.68
N PRO A 59 -10.57 10.03 -5.13
CA PRO A 59 -10.72 11.29 -5.88
C PRO A 59 -9.36 11.90 -6.29
N MET A 60 -8.29 11.63 -5.53
CA MET A 60 -6.94 12.15 -5.81
C MET A 60 -6.33 11.54 -7.08
N LEU A 61 -6.79 10.37 -7.51
CA LEU A 61 -6.33 9.74 -8.74
C LEU A 61 -6.64 10.59 -9.98
N ALA A 62 -7.69 11.41 -9.96
CA ALA A 62 -8.04 12.28 -11.07
C ALA A 62 -6.98 13.36 -11.35
N ASP A 63 -6.18 13.73 -10.35
CA ASP A 63 -5.06 14.66 -10.54
C ASP A 63 -3.85 13.96 -11.17
N CYS A 64 -3.62 12.69 -10.85
CA CYS A 64 -2.47 11.91 -11.32
C CYS A 64 -2.70 11.26 -12.69
N LEU A 65 -3.91 10.74 -12.95
CA LEU A 65 -4.23 9.98 -14.14
C LEU A 65 -4.86 10.89 -15.22
N PRO A 66 -4.66 10.59 -16.52
CA PRO A 66 -5.54 11.10 -17.56
C PRO A 66 -6.96 10.57 -17.36
N GLN A 67 -7.96 11.32 -17.84
CA GLN A 67 -9.37 11.02 -17.61
C GLN A 67 -9.75 9.60 -18.04
N GLU A 68 -9.27 9.15 -19.21
CA GLU A 68 -9.53 7.82 -19.75
C GLU A 68 -9.07 6.67 -18.82
N LEU A 69 -7.96 6.84 -18.10
CA LEU A 69 -7.47 5.84 -17.16
C LEU A 69 -8.19 5.94 -15.82
N PHE A 70 -8.50 7.16 -15.37
CA PHE A 70 -9.26 7.39 -14.14
C PHE A 70 -10.64 6.73 -14.21
N GLU A 71 -11.35 6.91 -15.33
CA GLU A 71 -12.67 6.30 -15.57
C GLU A 71 -12.61 4.77 -15.56
N ARG A 72 -11.44 4.16 -15.80
CA ARG A 72 -11.23 2.70 -15.82
C ARG A 72 -10.68 2.13 -14.52
N VAL A 73 -10.45 2.93 -13.47
CA VAL A 73 -9.89 2.44 -12.19
C VAL A 73 -10.71 1.29 -11.61
N TYR A 74 -12.03 1.30 -11.78
CA TYR A 74 -12.92 0.23 -11.31
C TYR A 74 -12.59 -1.14 -11.93
N THR A 75 -11.97 -1.19 -13.12
CA THR A 75 -11.56 -2.45 -13.77
C THR A 75 -10.46 -3.19 -13.01
N ALA A 76 -9.76 -2.49 -12.09
CA ALA A 76 -8.82 -3.08 -11.17
C ALA A 76 -9.49 -3.70 -9.93
N ALA A 77 -10.79 -3.53 -9.73
CA ALA A 77 -11.51 -4.03 -8.55
C ALA A 77 -11.46 -5.56 -8.46
N VAL A 78 -11.21 -6.08 -7.26
CA VAL A 78 -11.08 -7.54 -7.01
C VAL A 78 -12.34 -8.32 -7.38
N ASP A 79 -13.50 -7.67 -7.26
CA ASP A 79 -14.80 -8.14 -7.73
C ASP A 79 -15.39 -7.09 -8.69
N PRO A 80 -15.61 -7.42 -9.98
CA PRO A 80 -16.17 -6.48 -10.96
C PRO A 80 -17.68 -6.21 -10.78
N THR A 81 -18.39 -7.03 -10.00
CA THR A 81 -19.83 -6.91 -9.76
C THR A 81 -20.17 -6.12 -8.50
N PHE A 82 -19.19 -5.91 -7.62
CA PHE A 82 -19.40 -5.20 -6.37
C PHE A 82 -19.27 -3.69 -6.56
N VAL A 83 -20.37 -2.97 -6.34
CA VAL A 83 -20.37 -1.51 -6.23
C VAL A 83 -20.29 -1.12 -4.75
N PRO A 84 -19.20 -0.48 -4.29
CA PRO A 84 -19.07 -0.12 -2.89
C PRO A 84 -20.14 0.88 -2.44
N PRO A 85 -20.81 0.64 -1.30
CA PRO A 85 -21.71 1.64 -0.72
C PRO A 85 -20.92 2.86 -0.23
N ASP A 86 -21.65 3.95 -0.02
CA ASP A 86 -21.11 5.22 0.45
C ASP A 86 -22.04 5.85 1.49
N PRO A 87 -21.69 5.82 2.80
CA PRO A 87 -20.46 5.27 3.35
C PRO A 87 -20.39 3.73 3.27
N GLY A 88 -19.16 3.21 3.27
CA GLY A 88 -18.88 1.77 3.36
C GLY A 88 -18.81 1.28 4.80
N ILE A 89 -18.70 -0.04 4.98
CA ILE A 89 -18.45 -0.64 6.30
C ILE A 89 -17.33 -1.69 6.25
N LEU A 90 -16.63 -1.85 7.38
CA LEU A 90 -15.76 -2.99 7.66
C LEU A 90 -16.28 -3.69 8.92
N PRO A 91 -16.82 -4.92 8.81
CA PRO A 91 -17.18 -5.69 9.98
C PRO A 91 -15.94 -6.04 10.82
N ALA A 92 -15.98 -5.62 12.08
CA ALA A 92 -15.08 -6.06 13.14
C ALA A 92 -15.78 -7.15 13.95
N ILE A 93 -15.21 -8.34 13.93
CA ILE A 93 -15.81 -9.57 14.46
C ILE A 93 -14.99 -10.06 15.65
N ASN A 94 -15.68 -10.61 16.65
CA ASN A 94 -15.03 -11.35 17.72
C ASN A 94 -14.46 -12.65 17.12
N GLY A 95 -13.15 -12.71 16.98
CA GLY A 95 -12.45 -13.81 16.34
C GLY A 95 -12.57 -15.15 17.07
N GLN A 96 -13.12 -15.20 18.29
CA GLN A 96 -13.42 -16.44 19.02
C GLN A 96 -14.89 -16.87 18.87
N THR A 97 -15.84 -15.94 18.98
CA THR A 97 -17.29 -16.29 18.93
C THR A 97 -17.89 -16.21 17.53
N GLY A 98 -17.29 -15.43 16.62
CA GLY A 98 -17.83 -15.14 15.29
C GLY A 98 -18.87 -14.02 15.29
N GLU A 99 -19.17 -13.40 16.44
CA GLU A 99 -20.17 -12.34 16.54
C GLU A 99 -19.61 -10.99 16.09
N VAL A 100 -20.43 -10.21 15.37
CA VAL A 100 -20.07 -8.84 14.97
C VAL A 100 -20.02 -7.97 16.21
N MET A 101 -18.84 -7.39 16.48
CA MET A 101 -18.63 -6.46 17.59
C MET A 101 -18.96 -5.02 17.18
N LYS A 102 -18.57 -4.64 15.96
CA LYS A 102 -18.77 -3.30 15.43
C LYS A 102 -18.74 -3.32 13.90
N ASN A 103 -19.62 -2.56 13.26
CA ASN A 103 -19.44 -2.18 11.86
C ASN A 103 -18.69 -0.86 11.81
N ILE A 104 -17.42 -0.91 11.41
CA ILE A 104 -16.57 0.28 11.35
C ILE A 104 -16.94 1.08 10.10
N PRO A 105 -17.26 2.37 10.22
CA PRO A 105 -17.56 3.21 9.07
C PRO A 105 -16.30 3.39 8.21
N LEU A 106 -16.46 3.19 6.91
CA LEU A 106 -15.48 3.52 5.89
C LEU A 106 -16.05 4.57 4.95
N LEU A 107 -15.16 5.26 4.24
CA LEU A 107 -15.53 5.96 3.01
C LEU A 107 -15.83 4.95 1.90
N ARG A 108 -16.38 5.42 0.77
CA ARG A 108 -16.47 4.59 -0.44
C ARG A 108 -15.13 3.93 -0.74
N MET A 109 -15.11 2.59 -0.78
CA MET A 109 -13.88 1.81 -0.83
C MET A 109 -13.90 0.80 -1.96
N TYR A 110 -12.99 0.96 -2.92
CA TYR A 110 -12.71 -0.08 -3.89
C TYR A 110 -11.53 -0.92 -3.41
N ARG A 111 -11.75 -2.24 -3.26
CA ARG A 111 -10.64 -3.17 -3.11
C ARG A 111 -10.14 -3.53 -4.51
N VAL A 112 -8.86 -3.27 -4.78
CA VAL A 112 -8.23 -3.45 -6.09
C VAL A 112 -7.12 -4.49 -6.03
N SER A 113 -6.95 -5.24 -7.12
CA SER A 113 -5.77 -6.10 -7.33
C SER A 113 -4.56 -5.21 -7.61
N ARG A 114 -3.45 -5.44 -6.89
CA ARG A 114 -2.19 -4.74 -7.16
C ARG A 114 -1.74 -4.92 -8.60
N ARG A 115 -1.84 -6.13 -9.14
CA ARG A 115 -1.44 -6.46 -10.50
C ARG A 115 -2.27 -5.68 -11.52
N ARG A 116 -3.59 -5.71 -11.41
CA ARG A 116 -4.49 -5.02 -12.35
C ARG A 116 -4.35 -3.51 -12.26
N PHE A 117 -4.24 -2.96 -11.04
CA PHE A 117 -4.10 -1.52 -10.87
C PHE A 117 -2.74 -1.02 -11.40
N ARG A 118 -1.65 -1.74 -11.10
CA ARG A 118 -0.33 -1.45 -11.68
C ARG A 118 -0.35 -1.52 -13.20
N LYS A 119 -0.98 -2.55 -13.78
CA LYS A 119 -1.13 -2.69 -15.24
C LYS A 119 -1.83 -1.48 -15.86
N LEU A 120 -2.96 -1.06 -15.26
CA LEU A 120 -3.69 0.13 -15.69
C LEU A 120 -2.81 1.39 -15.62
N CYS A 121 -2.08 1.59 -14.52
CA CYS A 121 -1.18 2.73 -14.37
C CYS A 121 0.04 2.69 -15.31
N THR A 122 0.38 1.53 -15.89
CA THR A 122 1.50 1.38 -16.83
C THR A 122 1.11 1.76 -18.26
N GLU A 123 -0.18 1.89 -18.58
CA GLU A 123 -0.62 2.20 -19.94
C GLU A 123 -0.03 3.51 -20.45
N GLY A 124 0.72 3.43 -21.55
CA GLY A 124 1.41 4.57 -22.16
C GLY A 124 2.63 5.08 -21.39
N ILE A 125 3.18 4.29 -20.45
CA ILE A 125 4.42 4.58 -19.75
C ILE A 125 5.50 3.59 -20.21
N ASP A 126 6.66 4.11 -20.61
CA ASP A 126 7.81 3.30 -20.99
C ASP A 126 8.65 2.97 -19.75
N VAL A 127 8.48 1.74 -19.22
CA VAL A 127 9.19 1.27 -18.03
C VAL A 127 10.45 0.53 -18.42
N GLN A 128 11.59 0.97 -17.89
CA GLN A 128 12.89 0.33 -18.06
C GLN A 128 13.05 -0.80 -17.04
N TYR A 129 12.74 -2.03 -17.46
CA TYR A 129 12.85 -3.24 -16.64
C TYR A 129 14.28 -3.77 -16.52
N ASN A 130 14.51 -4.69 -15.58
CA ASN A 130 15.81 -5.25 -15.24
C ASN A 130 16.84 -4.18 -14.81
N LYS A 131 16.37 -3.13 -14.12
CA LYS A 131 17.15 -1.98 -13.66
C LYS A 131 17.08 -1.90 -12.15
N LYS A 132 17.87 -2.74 -11.49
CA LYS A 132 18.05 -2.73 -10.04
C LYS A 132 19.06 -1.65 -9.66
N LEU A 133 18.61 -0.60 -8.99
CA LEU A 133 19.49 0.46 -8.47
C LEU A 133 20.49 -0.13 -7.48
N VAL A 134 21.75 0.29 -7.58
CA VAL A 134 22.82 -0.11 -6.65
C VAL A 134 23.57 1.08 -6.04
N ASP A 135 23.56 2.24 -6.71
CA ASP A 135 24.17 3.46 -6.18
C ASP A 135 23.55 4.74 -6.78
N ILE A 136 23.79 5.88 -6.12
CA ILE A 136 23.34 7.21 -6.55
C ILE A 136 24.48 8.20 -6.37
N THR A 137 24.81 8.96 -7.42
CA THR A 137 25.82 10.02 -7.37
C THR A 137 25.22 11.38 -7.72
N PHE A 138 25.87 12.46 -7.26
CA PHE A 138 25.44 13.83 -7.49
C PHE A 138 26.58 14.64 -8.12
N ASP A 139 26.24 15.48 -9.09
CA ASP A 139 27.14 16.49 -9.67
C ASP A 139 26.58 17.88 -9.33
N ASP A 140 27.26 18.57 -8.40
CA ASP A 140 26.86 19.89 -7.92
C ASP A 140 27.11 21.00 -8.93
N ASP A 141 28.10 20.85 -9.81
CA ASP A 141 28.42 21.84 -10.83
C ASP A 141 27.36 21.84 -11.93
N LYS A 142 26.92 20.64 -12.32
CA LYS A 142 25.87 20.41 -13.34
C LYS A 142 24.46 20.38 -12.77
N SER A 143 24.29 20.42 -11.45
CA SER A 143 22.98 20.27 -10.78
C SER A 143 22.24 18.99 -11.19
N THR A 144 22.94 17.86 -11.26
CA THR A 144 22.37 16.57 -11.70
C THR A 144 22.48 15.47 -10.64
N VAL A 145 21.68 14.44 -10.80
CA VAL A 145 21.70 13.19 -10.04
C VAL A 145 21.77 12.02 -11.01
N THR A 146 22.60 11.03 -10.72
CA THR A 146 22.78 9.82 -11.55
C THR A 146 22.42 8.58 -10.75
N ALA A 147 21.54 7.76 -11.31
CA ALA A 147 21.23 6.42 -10.83
C ALA A 147 22.16 5.41 -11.51
N ILE A 148 22.80 4.54 -10.71
CA ILE A 148 23.69 3.47 -11.19
C ILE A 148 22.99 2.13 -10.93
N PHE A 149 22.94 1.28 -11.96
CA PHE A 149 22.23 0.00 -11.92
C PHE A 149 23.18 -1.20 -11.86
N GLU A 150 22.68 -2.34 -11.36
CA GLU A 150 23.45 -3.58 -11.18
C GLU A 150 24.07 -4.12 -12.48
N ASP A 151 23.48 -3.80 -13.63
CA ASP A 151 24.00 -4.17 -14.95
C ASP A 151 25.13 -3.24 -15.46
N GLY A 152 25.56 -2.27 -14.64
CA GLY A 152 26.59 -1.29 -14.96
C GLY A 152 26.11 -0.12 -15.81
N THR A 153 24.83 -0.07 -16.18
CA THR A 153 24.26 1.10 -16.87
C THR A 153 23.95 2.23 -15.89
N GLU A 154 23.87 3.44 -16.42
CA GLU A 154 23.59 4.65 -15.65
C GLU A 154 22.48 5.47 -16.31
N ALA A 155 21.77 6.25 -15.50
CA ALA A 155 20.82 7.25 -15.97
C ALA A 155 20.99 8.56 -15.20
N THR A 156 21.08 9.67 -15.91
CA THR A 156 21.26 11.00 -15.31
C THR A 156 20.00 11.84 -15.51
N GLY A 157 19.57 12.51 -14.45
CA GLY A 157 18.48 13.48 -14.46
C GLY A 157 18.78 14.67 -13.56
N THR A 158 17.79 15.54 -13.38
CA THR A 158 17.88 16.67 -12.44
C THR A 158 17.23 16.33 -11.11
N ILE A 159 16.34 15.34 -11.05
CA ILE A 159 15.61 14.94 -9.84
C ILE A 159 15.51 13.42 -9.83
N LEU A 160 15.66 12.79 -8.66
CA LEU A 160 15.45 11.36 -8.44
C LEU A 160 14.37 11.17 -7.37
N VAL A 161 13.36 10.36 -7.66
CA VAL A 161 12.30 9.99 -6.73
C VAL A 161 12.37 8.49 -6.46
N GLY A 162 12.67 8.12 -5.21
CA GLY A 162 12.59 6.75 -4.72
C GLY A 162 11.14 6.35 -4.48
N ALA A 163 10.63 5.43 -5.29
CA ALA A 163 9.34 4.75 -5.14
C ALA A 163 9.54 3.22 -5.12
N ASP A 164 10.70 2.79 -4.61
CA ASP A 164 11.28 1.45 -4.64
C ASP A 164 10.89 0.58 -3.43
N GLY A 165 9.86 1.00 -2.70
CA GLY A 165 9.17 0.19 -1.71
C GLY A 165 9.85 0.14 -0.34
N ALA A 166 9.35 -0.76 0.52
CA ALA A 166 9.75 -0.81 1.93
C ALA A 166 11.25 -1.07 2.16
N GLN A 167 11.97 -1.68 1.20
CA GLN A 167 13.41 -1.92 1.28
C GLN A 167 14.23 -0.89 0.47
N SER A 168 13.69 0.32 0.32
CA SER A 168 14.23 1.38 -0.54
C SER A 168 15.73 1.59 -0.37
N LEU A 169 16.47 1.43 -1.47
CA LEU A 169 17.88 1.80 -1.53
C LEU A 169 18.02 3.32 -1.50
N VAL A 170 17.11 4.05 -2.16
CA VAL A 170 17.12 5.53 -2.16
C VAL A 170 17.04 6.07 -0.74
N ARG A 171 16.16 5.50 0.10
CA ARG A 171 16.05 5.87 1.51
C ARG A 171 17.35 5.55 2.28
N ASN A 172 17.97 4.41 2.01
CA ASN A 172 19.24 4.04 2.64
C ASN A 172 20.39 4.95 2.19
N THR A 173 20.40 5.44 0.95
CA THR A 173 21.38 6.44 0.49
C THR A 173 21.23 7.76 1.27
N ILE A 174 20.01 8.16 1.60
CA ILE A 174 19.74 9.40 2.34
C ILE A 174 20.11 9.26 3.83
N PHE A 175 19.75 8.15 4.46
CA PHE A 175 19.80 7.99 5.92
C PHE A 175 20.83 6.96 6.44
N GLY A 176 21.57 6.29 5.56
CA GLY A 176 22.44 5.18 5.93
C GLY A 176 21.66 4.03 6.56
N GLU A 177 22.23 3.41 7.59
CA GLU A 177 21.60 2.32 8.36
C GLU A 177 20.28 2.73 9.01
N GLU A 178 20.11 4.00 9.36
CA GLU A 178 18.86 4.52 9.92
C GLU A 178 17.71 4.59 8.90
N GLY A 179 17.99 4.34 7.61
CA GLY A 179 16.99 4.16 6.57
C GLY A 179 16.31 2.78 6.61
N GLN A 180 16.81 1.83 7.39
CA GLN A 180 16.22 0.50 7.47
C GLN A 180 14.87 0.53 8.22
N PRO A 181 13.83 -0.17 7.73
CA PRO A 181 12.57 -0.28 8.47
C PRO A 181 12.75 -1.02 9.80
N CYS A 182 12.06 -0.51 10.83
CA CYS A 182 11.92 -1.19 12.10
C CYS A 182 10.93 -2.36 11.98
N THR A 183 11.18 -3.45 12.71
CA THR A 183 10.23 -4.57 12.82
C THR A 183 9.34 -4.43 14.05
N VAL A 184 8.15 -5.01 13.99
CA VAL A 184 7.25 -5.16 15.15
C VAL A 184 7.28 -6.60 15.69
N PRO A 185 6.95 -6.85 16.97
CA PRO A 185 7.03 -8.19 17.58
C PRO A 185 5.85 -9.10 17.20
N TYR A 186 5.40 -9.04 15.94
CA TYR A 186 4.29 -9.82 15.42
C TYR A 186 4.74 -10.72 14.29
N SER A 187 4.29 -11.97 14.33
CA SER A 187 4.34 -12.88 13.20
C SER A 187 3.13 -12.64 12.31
N ALA A 188 3.29 -12.85 11.00
CA ALA A 188 2.20 -12.70 10.07
C ALA A 188 2.28 -13.71 8.94
N VAL A 189 1.11 -14.18 8.53
CA VAL A 189 0.91 -15.02 7.36
C VAL A 189 -0.11 -14.34 6.46
N ASN A 190 0.14 -14.41 5.14
CA ASN A 190 -0.79 -13.96 4.10
C ASN A 190 -0.86 -15.03 3.01
N LEU A 191 -2.07 -15.49 2.72
CA LEU A 191 -2.34 -16.57 1.78
C LEU A 191 -3.44 -16.17 0.81
N HIS A 192 -3.37 -16.69 -0.40
CA HIS A 192 -4.47 -16.69 -1.35
C HIS A 192 -5.04 -18.10 -1.45
N VAL A 193 -6.34 -18.23 -1.24
CA VAL A 193 -7.01 -19.52 -1.10
C VAL A 193 -8.18 -19.57 -2.07
N CYS A 194 -8.15 -20.55 -2.97
CA CYS A 194 -9.29 -20.98 -3.74
C CYS A 194 -9.73 -22.33 -3.18
N TYR A 195 -10.96 -22.41 -2.67
CA TYR A 195 -11.47 -23.64 -2.05
C TYR A 195 -11.91 -24.69 -3.08
N ASN A 196 -12.05 -24.31 -4.36
CA ASN A 196 -12.62 -25.13 -5.44
C ASN A 196 -13.98 -25.74 -5.05
N ASP A 197 -14.77 -24.98 -4.28
CA ASP A 197 -16.02 -25.43 -3.66
C ASP A 197 -16.92 -24.21 -3.45
N ALA A 198 -18.05 -24.18 -4.18
CA ALA A 198 -18.93 -23.02 -4.22
C ALA A 198 -19.59 -22.72 -2.86
N GLU A 199 -19.93 -23.76 -2.09
CA GLU A 199 -20.60 -23.58 -0.80
C GLU A 199 -19.62 -23.08 0.26
N LYS A 200 -18.38 -23.59 0.27
CA LYS A 200 -17.32 -23.04 1.13
C LYS A 200 -17.01 -21.58 0.79
N ALA A 201 -16.90 -21.25 -0.50
CA ALA A 201 -16.64 -19.88 -0.93
C ALA A 201 -17.76 -18.92 -0.49
N LYS A 202 -19.04 -19.30 -0.69
CA LYS A 202 -20.19 -18.51 -0.22
C LYS A 202 -20.19 -18.36 1.30
N PHE A 203 -19.90 -19.43 2.03
CA PHE A 203 -19.81 -19.41 3.50
C PHE A 203 -18.73 -18.44 3.98
N VAL A 204 -17.52 -18.49 3.41
CA VAL A 204 -16.42 -17.58 3.79
C VAL A 204 -16.77 -16.12 3.49
N ARG A 205 -17.50 -15.88 2.38
CA ARG A 205 -17.94 -14.55 1.96
C ARG A 205 -19.12 -13.99 2.79
N GLN A 206 -19.82 -14.82 3.56
CA GLN A 206 -21.09 -14.45 4.20
C GLN A 206 -20.99 -13.22 5.12
N ALA A 207 -19.83 -13.00 5.75
CA ALA A 207 -19.63 -11.89 6.68
C ALA A 207 -19.61 -10.53 5.98
N HIS A 208 -19.10 -10.46 4.75
CA HIS A 208 -19.08 -9.23 3.97
C HIS A 208 -18.74 -9.54 2.49
N PRO A 209 -19.37 -8.87 1.51
CA PRO A 209 -19.09 -9.11 0.10
C PRO A 209 -17.62 -8.95 -0.32
N ILE A 210 -16.82 -8.17 0.41
CA ILE A 210 -15.42 -7.89 0.06
C ILE A 210 -14.44 -8.26 1.15
N MET A 211 -14.72 -7.95 2.42
CA MET A 211 -13.71 -8.05 3.50
C MET A 211 -14.28 -7.94 4.90
N ALA A 212 -13.70 -8.67 5.84
CA ALA A 212 -13.98 -8.58 7.27
C ALA A 212 -12.69 -8.80 8.07
N MET A 213 -12.64 -8.26 9.29
CA MET A 213 -11.55 -8.50 10.22
C MET A 213 -12.02 -9.11 11.53
N GLY A 214 -11.18 -9.93 12.12
CA GLY A 214 -11.42 -10.59 13.40
C GLY A 214 -10.36 -10.21 14.42
N MET A 215 -10.77 -9.96 15.66
CA MET A 215 -9.85 -9.83 16.80
C MET A 215 -10.15 -10.95 17.79
N HIS A 216 -9.14 -11.71 18.18
CA HIS A 216 -9.29 -12.87 19.06
C HIS A 216 -8.64 -12.59 20.43
N PRO A 217 -9.23 -13.02 21.56
CA PRO A 217 -8.68 -12.82 22.92
C PRO A 217 -7.23 -13.29 23.11
N ASN A 218 -6.83 -14.39 22.47
CA ASN A 218 -5.43 -14.87 22.38
C ASN A 218 -4.45 -13.92 21.64
N GLY A 219 -4.87 -12.71 21.24
CA GLY A 219 -4.03 -11.74 20.54
C GLY A 219 -3.82 -12.08 19.06
N TYR A 220 -4.81 -12.69 18.40
CA TYR A 220 -4.79 -12.88 16.95
C TYR A 220 -5.59 -11.77 16.27
N TRP A 221 -5.01 -11.19 15.24
CA TRP A 221 -5.77 -10.41 14.27
C TRP A 221 -5.92 -11.22 12.98
N GLN A 222 -7.13 -11.24 12.44
CA GLN A 222 -7.53 -12.09 11.32
C GLN A 222 -8.15 -11.24 10.23
N TRP A 223 -7.92 -11.62 8.98
CA TRP A 223 -8.47 -10.93 7.82
C TRP A 223 -8.99 -11.96 6.82
N ILE A 224 -10.21 -11.73 6.34
CA ILE A 224 -10.74 -12.38 5.15
C ILE A 224 -11.05 -11.27 4.17
N SER A 225 -10.65 -11.43 2.91
CA SER A 225 -11.15 -10.61 1.83
C SER A 225 -11.17 -11.33 0.51
N ILE A 226 -11.96 -10.83 -0.45
CA ILE A 226 -11.84 -11.22 -1.84
C ILE A 226 -10.50 -10.74 -2.40
N GLN A 227 -9.75 -11.67 -2.98
CA GLN A 227 -8.55 -11.41 -3.75
C GLN A 227 -8.89 -11.28 -5.24
N GLU A 228 -9.73 -12.18 -5.74
CA GLU A 228 -10.18 -12.19 -7.13
C GLU A 228 -11.50 -12.96 -7.27
N VAL A 229 -12.39 -12.44 -8.10
CA VAL A 229 -13.60 -13.13 -8.59
C VAL A 229 -13.43 -13.36 -10.08
N PRO A 230 -12.85 -14.50 -10.52
CA PRO A 230 -12.67 -14.80 -11.93
C PRO A 230 -14.01 -14.96 -12.68
N ASP A 231 -14.94 -15.72 -12.10
CA ASP A 231 -16.30 -15.87 -12.60
C ASP A 231 -17.30 -15.55 -11.47
N PRO A 232 -18.09 -14.46 -11.57
CA PRO A 232 -19.14 -14.14 -10.61
C PRO A 232 -20.24 -15.21 -10.50
N ASN A 233 -20.44 -16.02 -11.53
CA ASN A 233 -21.47 -17.06 -11.58
C ASN A 233 -20.97 -18.42 -11.07
N ASP A 234 -19.66 -18.60 -10.89
CA ASP A 234 -19.06 -19.80 -10.33
C ASP A 234 -18.24 -19.48 -9.06
N PRO A 235 -18.88 -19.51 -7.87
CA PRO A 235 -18.21 -19.26 -6.61
C PRO A 235 -17.06 -20.21 -6.29
N ALA A 236 -17.00 -21.40 -6.90
CA ALA A 236 -15.88 -22.31 -6.69
C ALA A 236 -14.55 -21.72 -7.19
N THR A 237 -14.60 -20.77 -8.14
CA THR A 237 -13.41 -20.09 -8.70
C THR A 237 -12.92 -18.92 -7.86
N TRP A 238 -13.69 -18.47 -6.87
CA TRP A 238 -13.35 -17.28 -6.10
C TRP A 238 -12.09 -17.50 -5.27
N VAL A 239 -11.24 -16.47 -5.24
CA VAL A 239 -9.98 -16.48 -4.50
C VAL A 239 -10.09 -15.51 -3.34
N PHE A 240 -9.77 -15.99 -2.14
CA PHE A 240 -9.78 -15.22 -0.92
C PHE A 240 -8.37 -14.93 -0.46
N GLN A 241 -8.12 -13.71 0.00
CA GLN A 241 -6.93 -13.37 0.78
C GLN A 241 -7.24 -13.60 2.27
N LEU A 242 -6.48 -14.51 2.89
CA LEU A 242 -6.50 -14.76 4.31
C LEU A 242 -5.24 -14.18 4.94
N GLN A 243 -5.40 -13.44 6.03
CA GLN A 243 -4.27 -13.04 6.86
C GLN A 243 -4.51 -13.39 8.31
N THR A 244 -3.43 -13.75 8.99
CA THR A 244 -3.43 -13.90 10.44
C THR A 244 -2.14 -13.33 10.96
N THR A 245 -2.25 -12.46 11.96
CA THR A 245 -1.10 -11.92 12.69
C THR A 245 -1.25 -12.19 14.18
N TRP A 246 -0.14 -12.45 14.85
CA TRP A 246 -0.11 -12.81 16.28
C TRP A 246 1.23 -12.44 16.89
N HIS A 247 1.30 -12.36 18.21
CA HIS A 247 2.56 -12.11 18.93
C HIS A 247 3.62 -13.15 18.57
N LYS A 248 4.81 -12.69 18.19
CA LYS A 248 5.92 -13.57 17.83
C LYS A 248 6.32 -14.43 19.03
N LYS A 249 6.46 -15.73 18.80
CA LYS A 249 6.97 -16.70 19.78
C LYS A 249 8.32 -17.23 19.33
N GLU A 250 9.26 -17.32 20.25
CA GLU A 250 10.59 -17.88 19.95
C GLU A 250 10.48 -19.36 19.56
N GLY A 251 11.25 -19.76 18.53
CA GLY A 251 11.22 -21.13 18.01
C GLY A 251 9.96 -21.53 17.25
N GLU A 252 8.99 -20.62 17.07
CA GLU A 252 7.76 -20.93 16.35
C GLU A 252 7.98 -21.03 14.84
N GLU A 253 7.49 -22.11 14.24
CA GLU A 253 7.40 -22.26 12.79
C GLU A 253 6.21 -21.44 12.26
N VAL A 254 6.46 -20.16 11.96
CA VAL A 254 5.42 -19.21 11.50
C VAL A 254 4.83 -19.63 10.16
N ALA A 255 5.66 -20.10 9.23
CA ALA A 255 5.28 -20.46 7.87
C ALA A 255 4.77 -21.92 7.76
N SER A 256 3.95 -22.36 8.72
CA SER A 256 3.44 -23.73 8.81
C SER A 256 1.91 -23.74 8.69
N LEU A 257 1.39 -24.53 7.73
CA LEU A 257 -0.05 -24.72 7.56
C LEU A 257 -0.66 -25.41 8.79
N ALA A 258 0.05 -26.38 9.36
CA ALA A 258 -0.39 -27.07 10.58
C ALA A 258 -0.50 -26.10 11.76
N ASN A 259 0.47 -25.20 11.94
CA ASN A 259 0.41 -24.15 12.97
C ASN A 259 -0.80 -23.22 12.73
N LEU A 260 -1.02 -22.78 11.49
CA LEU A 260 -2.16 -21.93 11.15
C LEU A 260 -3.50 -22.62 11.44
N LYS A 261 -3.66 -23.89 11.04
CA LYS A 261 -4.87 -24.68 11.31
C LYS A 261 -5.09 -24.92 12.80
N ALA A 262 -4.05 -25.20 13.58
CA ALA A 262 -4.15 -25.33 15.02
C ALA A 262 -4.64 -24.02 15.70
N LYS A 263 -4.21 -22.86 15.22
CA LYS A 263 -4.77 -21.57 15.68
C LYS A 263 -6.23 -21.41 15.26
N ALA A 264 -6.58 -21.86 14.05
CA ALA A 264 -7.93 -21.78 13.53
C ALA A 264 -8.95 -22.58 14.37
N GLU A 265 -8.53 -23.65 15.04
CA GLU A 265 -9.37 -24.41 15.96
C GLU A 265 -9.86 -23.63 17.18
N THR A 266 -9.30 -22.45 17.48
CA THR A 266 -9.82 -21.57 18.53
C THR A 266 -10.72 -20.46 17.99
N MET A 267 -10.79 -20.31 16.67
CA MET A 267 -11.49 -19.20 16.03
C MET A 267 -13.01 -19.46 15.93
N GLY A 268 -13.77 -18.37 15.84
CA GLY A 268 -15.17 -18.35 15.45
C GLY A 268 -15.35 -18.24 13.94
N GLU A 269 -16.58 -18.37 13.47
CA GLU A 269 -16.89 -18.30 12.04
C GLU A 269 -16.95 -16.85 11.52
N PRO A 270 -16.60 -16.59 10.25
CA PRO A 270 -16.13 -17.56 9.24
C PRO A 270 -14.63 -17.86 9.28
N PHE A 271 -13.86 -17.24 10.19
CA PHE A 271 -12.39 -17.37 10.23
C PHE A 271 -11.91 -18.79 10.50
N ARG A 272 -12.63 -19.53 11.35
CA ARG A 272 -12.37 -20.95 11.61
C ARG A 272 -12.41 -21.75 10.33
N SER A 273 -13.57 -21.82 9.68
CA SER A 273 -13.74 -22.64 8.49
C SER A 273 -12.87 -22.16 7.33
N ALA A 274 -12.72 -20.85 7.15
CA ALA A 274 -11.82 -20.29 6.13
C ALA A 274 -10.38 -20.83 6.24
N ASN A 275 -9.84 -20.94 7.46
CA ASN A 275 -8.48 -21.44 7.66
C ASN A 275 -8.40 -22.98 7.71
N LEU A 276 -9.39 -23.68 8.29
CA LEU A 276 -9.40 -25.14 8.33
C LEU A 276 -9.57 -25.78 6.95
N TRP A 277 -10.32 -25.12 6.05
CA TRP A 277 -10.56 -25.58 4.68
C TRP A 277 -9.44 -25.23 3.70
N ILE A 278 -8.36 -24.57 4.13
CA ILE A 278 -7.18 -24.36 3.28
C ILE A 278 -6.70 -25.73 2.77
N PRO A 279 -6.54 -25.91 1.44
CA PRO A 279 -6.09 -27.19 0.87
C PRO A 279 -4.76 -27.64 1.45
N GLU A 280 -4.63 -28.94 1.70
CA GLU A 280 -3.35 -29.54 2.13
C GLU A 280 -2.26 -29.29 1.08
N GLY A 281 -1.02 -29.10 1.54
CA GLY A 281 0.12 -28.77 0.68
C GLY A 281 0.17 -27.30 0.22
N THR A 282 -0.79 -26.45 0.62
CA THR A 282 -0.71 -25.00 0.38
C THR A 282 0.56 -24.44 1.00
N THR A 283 1.41 -23.81 0.19
CA THR A 283 2.64 -23.17 0.67
C THR A 283 2.29 -21.95 1.50
N VAL A 284 2.81 -21.89 2.73
CA VAL A 284 2.61 -20.77 3.64
C VAL A 284 3.84 -19.86 3.60
N HIS A 285 3.60 -18.55 3.49
CA HIS A 285 4.66 -17.56 3.55
C HIS A 285 4.48 -16.68 4.79
N SER A 286 5.57 -16.49 5.53
CA SER A 286 5.61 -15.45 6.56
C SER A 286 5.87 -14.09 5.92
N ASN A 287 5.23 -13.07 6.49
CA ASN A 287 5.48 -11.68 6.19
C ASN A 287 6.08 -11.00 7.42
N ASN A 288 7.05 -10.13 7.20
CA ASN A 288 7.56 -9.25 8.24
C ASN A 288 6.73 -7.97 8.22
N LEU A 289 6.11 -7.65 9.36
CA LEU A 289 5.53 -6.34 9.54
C LEU A 289 6.65 -5.38 9.90
N SER A 290 6.77 -4.33 9.12
CA SER A 290 7.78 -3.29 9.32
C SER A 290 7.18 -1.92 9.18
N TYR A 291 7.84 -0.93 9.77
CA TYR A 291 7.49 0.46 9.64
C TYR A 291 8.73 1.34 9.60
N TRP A 292 8.61 2.52 9.00
CA TRP A 292 9.63 3.56 9.11
C TRP A 292 8.96 4.93 9.09
N ILE A 293 9.27 5.74 10.10
CA ILE A 293 8.62 7.04 10.30
C ILE A 293 9.42 8.09 9.52
N PRO A 294 8.84 8.74 8.50
CA PRO A 294 9.52 9.81 7.78
C PRO A 294 9.89 10.97 8.70
N ARG A 295 11.05 11.54 8.40
CA ARG A 295 11.66 12.71 9.04
C ARG A 295 12.31 13.55 7.96
N PRO A 296 12.50 14.88 8.15
CA PRO A 296 13.12 15.72 7.13
C PRO A 296 14.53 15.24 6.75
N TRP A 297 14.91 15.39 5.48
CA TRP A 297 16.26 15.14 4.99
C TRP A 297 16.79 16.30 4.15
N ASP A 298 18.10 16.29 3.88
CA ASP A 298 18.68 17.14 2.85
C ASP A 298 18.27 16.59 1.48
N THR A 299 17.32 17.27 0.84
CA THR A 299 16.85 16.92 -0.51
C THR A 299 17.88 17.22 -1.60
N ARG A 300 19.08 17.68 -1.23
CA ARG A 300 20.15 18.10 -2.12
C ARG A 300 19.64 19.13 -3.12
N LYS A 301 18.97 20.19 -2.65
CA LYS A 301 18.29 21.20 -3.49
C LYS A 301 17.17 20.61 -4.36
N GLY A 302 16.37 19.70 -3.79
CA GLY A 302 15.25 19.05 -4.48
C GLY A 302 15.63 17.93 -5.46
N ARG A 303 16.90 17.51 -5.51
CA ARG A 303 17.39 16.47 -6.44
C ARG A 303 17.12 15.05 -5.96
N ILE A 304 16.79 14.82 -4.70
CA ILE A 304 16.44 13.48 -4.19
C ILE A 304 15.22 13.51 -3.25
N LEU A 305 14.22 12.70 -3.59
CA LEU A 305 12.95 12.58 -2.88
C LEU A 305 12.54 11.11 -2.69
N LEU A 306 11.59 10.87 -1.78
CA LEU A 306 11.01 9.56 -1.50
C LEU A 306 9.48 9.63 -1.60
N ALA A 307 8.83 8.56 -2.04
CA ALA A 307 7.37 8.43 -2.11
C ALA A 307 6.88 7.01 -1.78
N GLY A 308 5.66 6.88 -1.27
CA GLY A 308 5.05 5.59 -0.93
C GLY A 308 5.84 4.85 0.16
N ASP A 309 5.90 3.51 0.06
CA ASP A 309 6.62 2.67 1.02
C ASP A 309 8.15 2.92 1.05
N ALA A 310 8.71 3.63 0.06
CA ALA A 310 10.08 4.11 0.13
C ALA A 310 10.22 5.25 1.14
N ALA A 311 9.16 6.01 1.40
CA ALA A 311 9.14 7.12 2.35
C ALA A 311 8.49 6.78 3.70
N HIS A 312 7.46 5.93 3.71
CA HIS A 312 6.66 5.67 4.91
C HIS A 312 6.03 4.27 4.91
N PRO A 313 6.86 3.20 4.83
CA PRO A 313 6.34 1.87 5.01
C PRO A 313 5.67 1.78 6.38
N MET A 314 4.50 1.15 6.43
CA MET A 314 3.65 1.08 7.63
C MET A 314 2.99 -0.30 7.74
N THR A 315 2.58 -0.64 8.96
CA THR A 315 1.80 -1.86 9.21
C THR A 315 0.41 -1.75 8.56
N PHE A 316 -0.09 -2.85 8.00
CA PHE A 316 -1.21 -2.83 7.05
C PHE A 316 -2.62 -2.79 7.70
N GLN A 317 -2.76 -2.99 9.01
CA GLN A 317 -4.06 -3.21 9.65
C GLN A 317 -5.02 -1.99 9.61
N ARG A 318 -4.53 -0.78 9.34
CA ARG A 318 -5.40 0.40 9.07
C ARG A 318 -5.82 0.52 7.59
N GLY A 319 -5.14 -0.15 6.67
CA GLY A 319 -5.40 -0.07 5.23
C GLY A 319 -5.00 1.26 4.56
N GLN A 320 -4.07 2.01 5.15
CA GLN A 320 -3.80 3.40 4.76
C GLN A 320 -2.64 3.59 3.76
N GLY A 321 -1.73 2.63 3.64
CA GLY A 321 -0.51 2.76 2.84
C GLY A 321 -0.74 3.21 1.39
N LEU A 322 -1.63 2.54 0.65
CA LEU A 322 -1.92 2.91 -0.74
C LEU A 322 -2.51 4.32 -0.86
N ASN A 323 -3.39 4.72 0.04
CA ASN A 323 -4.00 6.06 -0.01
C ASN A 323 -2.97 7.16 0.27
N HIS A 324 -2.05 6.94 1.22
CA HIS A 324 -0.90 7.83 1.43
C HIS A 324 0.02 7.88 0.22
N GLY A 325 0.28 6.75 -0.43
CA GLY A 325 1.05 6.71 -1.68
C GLY A 325 0.40 7.48 -2.83
N ILE A 326 -0.93 7.41 -2.97
CA ILE A 326 -1.67 8.21 -3.95
C ILE A 326 -1.55 9.71 -3.61
N ALA A 327 -1.69 10.07 -2.33
CA ALA A 327 -1.55 11.44 -1.87
C ALA A 327 -0.15 12.00 -2.14
N ASP A 328 0.89 11.19 -2.01
CA ASP A 328 2.25 11.59 -2.37
C ASP A 328 2.38 11.89 -3.86
N ALA A 329 1.90 10.99 -4.72
CA ALA A 329 1.95 11.18 -6.17
C ALA A 329 1.23 12.46 -6.57
N ARG A 330 0.01 12.68 -6.05
CA ARG A 330 -0.77 13.89 -6.26
C ARG A 330 -0.03 15.14 -5.77
N SER A 331 0.48 15.10 -4.54
CA SER A 331 1.15 16.24 -3.91
C SER A 331 2.37 16.68 -4.71
N LEU A 332 3.20 15.72 -5.13
CA LEU A 332 4.38 15.97 -5.95
C LEU A 332 3.99 16.57 -7.31
N VAL A 333 3.02 15.95 -8.01
CA VAL A 333 2.57 16.38 -9.34
C VAL A 333 2.01 17.80 -9.32
N LEU A 334 1.16 18.12 -8.35
CA LEU A 334 0.57 19.46 -8.23
C LEU A 334 1.64 20.53 -7.94
N LYS A 335 2.56 20.25 -7.01
CA LYS A 335 3.65 21.19 -6.70
C LYS A 335 4.61 21.37 -7.88
N TYR A 336 4.90 20.31 -8.63
CA TYR A 336 5.75 20.41 -9.82
C TYR A 336 5.05 21.08 -10.99
N LYS A 337 3.72 20.99 -11.08
CA LYS A 337 2.92 21.79 -12.02
C LYS A 337 3.05 23.28 -11.71
N ASP A 338 2.97 23.67 -10.44
CA ASP A 338 3.16 25.05 -10.02
C ASP A 338 4.59 25.53 -10.30
N ALA A 339 5.59 24.66 -10.08
CA ALA A 339 6.98 24.96 -10.42
C ALA A 339 7.20 25.16 -11.93
N LEU A 340 6.60 24.31 -12.76
CA LEU A 340 6.64 24.43 -14.22
C LEU A 340 5.97 25.72 -14.71
N ALA A 341 4.92 26.19 -14.01
CA ALA A 341 4.25 27.45 -14.28
C ALA A 341 5.01 28.69 -13.76
N GLY A 342 6.16 28.50 -13.09
CA GLY A 342 6.96 29.57 -12.52
C GLY A 342 6.37 30.21 -11.25
N ILE A 343 5.37 29.56 -10.62
CA ILE A 343 4.77 30.02 -9.36
C ILE A 343 5.72 29.79 -8.18
N THR A 344 6.47 28.68 -8.25
CA THR A 344 7.55 28.33 -7.31
C THR A 344 8.74 27.80 -8.10
N THR A 345 9.88 27.61 -7.45
CA THR A 345 10.99 26.83 -8.00
C THR A 345 10.78 25.34 -7.73
N PHE A 346 11.44 24.46 -8.51
CA PHE A 346 11.41 23.01 -8.24
C PHE A 346 12.02 22.66 -6.87
N GLU A 347 12.98 23.44 -6.39
CA GLU A 347 13.56 23.27 -5.05
C GLU A 347 12.54 23.59 -3.95
N GLU A 348 11.82 24.71 -4.07
CA GLU A 348 10.73 25.08 -3.14
C GLU A 348 9.58 24.07 -3.19
N ALA A 349 9.20 23.62 -4.38
CA ALA A 349 8.19 22.59 -4.57
C ALA A 349 8.58 21.26 -3.90
N ALA A 350 9.85 20.85 -4.04
CA ALA A 350 10.39 19.66 -3.38
C ALA A 350 10.41 19.80 -1.85
N ALA A 351 10.78 20.98 -1.33
CA ALA A 351 10.76 21.26 0.10
C ALA A 351 9.33 21.24 0.67
N ALA A 352 8.37 21.85 -0.03
CA ALA A 352 6.96 21.84 0.36
C ALA A 352 6.36 20.42 0.30
N TYR A 353 6.74 19.62 -0.69
CA TYR A 353 6.36 18.21 -0.78
C TYR A 353 6.88 17.41 0.41
N GLN A 354 8.17 17.53 0.72
CA GLN A 354 8.78 16.85 1.87
C GLN A 354 8.08 17.22 3.18
N ALA A 355 7.84 18.52 3.42
CA ALA A 355 7.20 18.98 4.64
C ALA A 355 5.81 18.37 4.83
N GLU A 356 4.99 18.36 3.78
CA GLU A 356 3.67 17.73 3.80
C GLU A 356 3.76 16.22 4.02
N LEU A 357 4.64 15.52 3.29
CA LEU A 357 4.81 14.07 3.40
C LEU A 357 5.24 13.67 4.80
N VAL A 358 6.22 14.37 5.38
CA VAL A 358 6.74 14.08 6.72
C VAL A 358 5.66 14.25 7.79
N ASP A 359 4.88 15.33 7.74
CA ASP A 359 3.78 15.54 8.69
C ASP A 359 2.66 14.49 8.49
N ARG A 360 2.11 14.40 7.28
CA ARG A 360 0.96 13.54 6.97
C ARG A 360 1.27 12.06 7.16
N ALA A 361 2.34 11.57 6.53
CA ALA A 361 2.64 10.15 6.56
C ALA A 361 3.39 9.73 7.83
N GLY A 362 4.19 10.63 8.43
CA GLY A 362 4.84 10.36 9.70
C GLY A 362 3.85 10.06 10.81
N GLU A 363 2.76 10.82 10.87
CA GLU A 363 1.68 10.57 11.81
C GLU A 363 0.95 9.25 11.52
N GLU A 364 0.63 8.97 10.26
CA GLU A 364 -0.07 7.72 9.93
C GLU A 364 0.77 6.47 10.21
N VAL A 365 2.09 6.52 10.02
CA VAL A 365 2.98 5.41 10.41
C VAL A 365 2.91 5.15 11.91
N ARG A 366 2.92 6.20 12.75
CA ARG A 366 2.78 6.07 14.21
C ARG A 366 1.43 5.47 14.60
N LEU A 367 0.34 6.00 14.02
CA LEU A 367 -1.02 5.51 14.26
C LEU A 367 -1.21 4.07 13.79
N SER A 368 -0.61 3.69 12.66
CA SER A 368 -0.66 2.32 12.14
C SER A 368 0.07 1.34 13.06
N LYS A 369 1.23 1.73 13.60
CA LYS A 369 1.96 0.94 14.60
C LYS A 369 1.14 0.77 15.88
N GLU A 370 0.65 1.86 16.46
CA GLU A 370 -0.20 1.81 17.66
C GLU A 370 -1.45 0.96 17.43
N ASN A 371 -2.09 1.10 16.26
CA ASN A 371 -3.23 0.29 15.88
C ASN A 371 -2.90 -1.20 15.83
N THR A 372 -1.77 -1.56 15.24
CA THR A 372 -1.30 -2.95 15.24
C THR A 372 -1.13 -3.45 16.66
N GLU A 373 -0.48 -2.68 17.53
CA GLU A 373 -0.27 -3.08 18.92
C GLU A 373 -1.58 -3.32 19.67
N MET A 374 -2.52 -2.38 19.54
CA MET A 374 -3.82 -2.45 20.21
C MET A 374 -4.70 -3.58 19.66
N LEU A 375 -4.66 -3.88 18.37
CA LEU A 375 -5.47 -4.96 17.79
C LEU A 375 -5.03 -6.36 18.24
N HIS A 376 -3.78 -6.51 18.73
CA HIS A 376 -3.26 -7.74 19.31
C HIS A 376 -3.38 -7.80 20.83
N ASP A 377 -4.06 -6.83 21.44
CA ASP A 377 -4.32 -6.75 22.87
C ASP A 377 -5.83 -6.67 23.09
N TRP A 378 -6.42 -7.72 23.66
CA TRP A 378 -7.86 -7.83 23.83
C TRP A 378 -8.47 -6.70 24.66
N GLU A 379 -7.76 -6.19 25.65
CA GLU A 379 -8.26 -5.12 26.52
C GLU A 379 -8.20 -3.76 25.85
N ARG A 380 -7.32 -3.61 24.85
CA ARG A 380 -7.08 -2.33 24.15
C ARG A 380 -7.69 -2.27 22.75
N MET A 381 -8.01 -3.40 22.11
CA MET A 381 -8.42 -3.43 20.69
C MET A 381 -9.62 -2.53 20.38
N ALA A 382 -10.58 -2.41 21.30
CA ALA A 382 -11.76 -1.57 21.10
C ALA A 382 -11.41 -0.07 21.00
N LYS A 383 -10.28 0.34 21.60
CA LYS A 383 -9.75 1.72 21.56
C LYS A 383 -8.75 1.94 20.42
N SER A 384 -8.47 0.93 19.60
CA SER A 384 -7.51 1.05 18.50
C SER A 384 -7.94 2.15 17.51
N PRO A 385 -6.99 2.84 16.86
CA PRO A 385 -7.30 3.87 15.87
C PRO A 385 -8.31 3.45 14.79
N ILE A 386 -8.28 2.21 14.27
CA ILE A 386 -9.26 1.75 13.28
C ILE A 386 -10.66 1.61 13.90
N MET A 387 -10.76 1.14 15.14
CA MET A 387 -12.03 1.00 15.86
C MET A 387 -12.62 2.36 16.23
N GLN A 388 -11.79 3.38 16.45
CA GLN A 388 -12.25 4.71 16.83
C GLN A 388 -12.55 5.61 15.62
N ARG A 389 -11.67 5.65 14.62
CA ARG A 389 -11.74 6.60 13.49
C ARG A 389 -12.21 5.97 12.17
N GLY A 390 -12.21 4.64 12.08
CA GLY A 390 -12.45 3.94 10.83
C GLY A 390 -11.41 4.27 9.76
N GLY A 391 -11.84 4.24 8.50
CA GLY A 391 -10.98 4.43 7.33
C GLY A 391 -10.55 5.88 7.05
N HIS A 392 -11.02 6.83 7.85
CA HIS A 392 -10.78 8.26 7.59
C HIS A 392 -9.32 8.66 7.87
N PRO A 393 -8.74 9.53 7.01
CA PRO A 393 -7.43 10.13 7.27
C PRO A 393 -7.53 11.18 8.37
N ARG A 394 -6.37 11.65 8.85
CA ARG A 394 -6.28 12.77 9.82
C ARG A 394 -7.10 13.97 9.34
N GLY A 395 -7.87 14.56 10.26
CA GLY A 395 -8.67 15.77 10.00
C GLY A 395 -10.02 15.52 9.32
N GLN A 396 -10.34 14.28 8.97
CA GLN A 396 -11.69 13.87 8.57
C GLN A 396 -12.22 12.95 9.66
N GLU A 397 -13.12 13.44 10.51
CA GLU A 397 -13.84 12.57 11.43
C GLU A 397 -15.09 12.00 10.73
N PRO A 398 -15.51 10.78 11.07
CA PRO A 398 -16.83 10.31 10.64
C PRO A 398 -17.85 11.35 11.09
N GLU A 399 -18.69 11.86 10.19
CA GLU A 399 -19.80 12.71 10.60
C GLU A 399 -20.55 11.99 11.73
N ALA A 400 -20.54 12.59 12.93
CA ALA A 400 -21.33 12.08 14.03
C ALA A 400 -22.77 12.08 13.51
N LYS A 401 -23.36 10.90 13.32
CA LYS A 401 -24.77 10.80 12.97
C LYS A 401 -25.51 11.66 13.99
N ALA A 402 -26.11 12.77 13.51
CA ALA A 402 -27.15 13.44 14.25
C ALA A 402 -28.11 12.34 14.69
N GLY A 403 -28.33 12.25 16.02
CA GLY A 403 -29.19 11.24 16.61
C GLY A 403 -30.51 11.21 15.84
N THR A 404 -30.85 10.04 15.33
CA THR A 404 -32.21 9.77 14.91
C THR A 404 -32.90 9.15 16.12
N GLU A 405 -33.91 9.86 16.60
CA GLU A 405 -34.84 9.51 17.67
C GLU A 405 -35.46 8.12 17.51
#